data_AF-A0A098S809-F1
#
_entry.id   AF-A0A098S809-F1
#
_cell.length_a   1.000
_cell.length_b   1.000
_cell.length_c   1.000
_cell.angle_alpha   90.00
_cell.angle_beta   90.00
_cell.angle_gamma   90.00
#
_symmetry.space_group_name_H-M   'P 1'
#
loop_
_entity.id
_entity.type
_entity.pdbx_description
1 polymer ?
#
loop_
_entity_poly.entity_id
_entity_poly.type
_entity_poly.pdbx_seq_one_letter_code
_entity_poly.pdbx_strand_id
1 'polypeptide(L)'
;MDHTKSSIRQLITQGKLEAANAAALEYAEYSGLSDIANALTVLGSRAQNHHEKWNAGLISYEEYSRAHAQITHSLTDWVSRLPDEPTPGKKRRRLLTEATFKKRLFYLLCLIKVAVILRLSYHWSTGGFSNDQFQGTVALLAPALAAYISVMVADYLRQHHKGPEPPRYISGPLVTFSYFLLPIYGLLLLLFIELKAKSAFSFAQMNTWLALVESVLGAYVGQIVFSFFRKGG
;
A
#
# COMPACT_ATOMS: atom_id res chain seq x y z
N MET A 1 17.31 24.97 -13.36
CA MET A 1 16.43 24.85 -12.18
C MET A 1 15.90 26.24 -11.97
N ASP A 2 14.71 26.50 -12.51
CA ASP A 2 14.29 27.87 -12.86
C ASP A 2 13.12 28.34 -11.99
N HIS A 3 12.80 27.57 -10.94
CA HIS A 3 11.64 27.80 -10.10
C HIS A 3 12.05 28.20 -8.69
N THR A 4 11.57 29.37 -8.25
CA THR A 4 11.68 29.86 -6.88
C THR A 4 10.40 29.54 -6.11
N LYS A 5 10.47 29.58 -4.78
CA LYS A 5 9.28 29.41 -3.94
C LYS A 5 8.18 30.43 -4.27
N SER A 6 8.56 31.66 -4.67
CA SER A 6 7.61 32.68 -5.12
C SER A 6 6.95 32.33 -6.47
N SER A 7 7.71 31.83 -7.45
CA SER A 7 7.14 31.41 -8.74
C SER A 7 6.16 30.25 -8.58
N ILE A 8 6.45 29.31 -7.67
CA ILE A 8 5.54 28.20 -7.35
C ILE A 8 4.24 28.73 -6.72
N ARG A 9 4.33 29.63 -5.74
CA ARG A 9 3.14 30.28 -5.14
C ARG A 9 2.31 31.02 -6.19
N GLN A 10 2.96 31.69 -7.13
CA GLN A 10 2.27 32.38 -8.22
C GLN A 10 1.48 31.41 -9.11
N LEU A 11 2.03 30.23 -9.41
CA LEU A 11 1.31 29.19 -10.16
C LEU A 11 0.07 28.68 -9.40
N ILE A 12 0.16 28.53 -8.08
CA ILE A 12 -0.98 28.17 -7.23
C ILE A 12 -2.06 29.25 -7.31
N THR A 13 -1.70 30.53 -7.17
CA THR A 13 -2.66 31.64 -7.27
C THR A 13 -3.31 31.76 -8.63
N GLN A 14 -2.64 31.31 -9.69
CA GLN A 14 -3.18 31.26 -11.06
C GLN A 14 -4.06 30.02 -11.31
N GLY A 15 -4.25 29.15 -10.32
CA GLY A 15 -5.00 27.90 -10.48
C GLY A 15 -4.28 26.83 -11.31
N LYS A 16 -3.00 27.03 -11.66
CA LYS A 16 -2.19 26.10 -12.45
C LYS A 16 -1.58 25.02 -11.55
N LEU A 17 -2.43 24.20 -10.92
CA LEU A 17 -2.02 23.24 -9.89
C LEU A 17 -1.03 22.18 -10.38
N GLU A 18 -1.18 21.68 -11.61
CA GLU A 18 -0.26 20.69 -12.17
C GLU A 18 1.15 21.26 -12.36
N ALA A 19 1.24 22.44 -12.97
CA ALA A 19 2.50 23.15 -13.14
C ALA A 19 3.12 23.54 -11.78
N ALA A 20 2.30 24.00 -10.84
CA ALA A 20 2.74 24.32 -9.49
C ALA A 20 3.29 23.08 -8.75
N ASN A 21 2.62 21.93 -8.86
CA ASN A 21 3.07 20.69 -8.23
C ASN A 21 4.34 20.16 -8.89
N ALA A 22 4.46 20.24 -10.22
CA ALA A 22 5.68 19.85 -10.93
C ALA A 22 6.88 20.72 -10.53
N ALA A 23 6.70 22.04 -10.50
CA ALA A 23 7.74 22.99 -10.07
C ALA A 23 8.13 22.79 -8.60
N ALA A 24 7.15 22.57 -7.71
CA ALA A 24 7.41 22.25 -6.31
C ALA A 24 8.15 20.92 -6.13
N LEU A 25 7.81 19.91 -6.94
CA LEU A 25 8.47 18.61 -6.92
C LEU A 25 9.92 18.72 -7.37
N GLU A 26 10.19 19.40 -8.50
CA GLU A 26 11.55 19.67 -8.98
C GLU A 26 12.36 20.42 -7.92
N TYR A 27 11.75 21.42 -7.27
CA TYR A 27 12.36 22.15 -6.17
C TYR A 27 12.77 21.24 -5.01
N ALA A 28 11.83 20.43 -4.53
CA ALA A 28 12.06 19.51 -3.41
C ALA A 28 13.09 18.43 -3.77
N GLU A 29 13.11 17.97 -5.02
CA GLU A 29 14.07 16.99 -5.52
C GLU A 29 15.48 17.54 -5.61
N TYR A 30 15.64 18.73 -6.19
CA TYR A 30 16.91 19.44 -6.20
C TYR A 30 17.42 19.65 -4.76
N SER A 31 16.51 19.99 -3.86
CA SER A 31 16.83 20.26 -2.46
C SER A 31 17.07 19.00 -1.61
N GLY A 32 16.91 17.80 -2.18
CA GLY A 32 17.01 16.53 -1.46
C GLY A 32 16.00 16.36 -0.32
N LEU A 33 14.89 17.11 -0.35
CA LEU A 33 13.83 17.07 0.66
C LEU A 33 12.90 15.90 0.38
N SER A 34 13.36 14.68 0.71
CA SER A 34 12.68 13.44 0.33
C SER A 34 11.23 13.37 0.80
N ASP A 35 10.94 13.85 2.00
CA ASP A 35 9.58 13.77 2.56
C ASP A 35 8.61 14.69 1.81
N ILE A 36 9.06 15.90 1.48
CA ILE A 36 8.26 16.87 0.72
C ILE A 36 8.11 16.42 -0.74
N ALA A 37 9.20 15.99 -1.39
CA ALA A 37 9.15 15.45 -2.75
C ALA A 37 8.20 14.24 -2.84
N ASN A 38 8.18 13.40 -1.81
CA ASN A 38 7.29 12.25 -1.78
C ASN A 38 5.82 12.66 -1.63
N ALA A 39 5.54 13.61 -0.74
CA ALA A 39 4.20 14.13 -0.57
C ALA A 39 3.68 14.81 -1.85
N LEU A 40 4.52 15.60 -2.53
CA LEU A 40 4.20 16.27 -3.80
C LEU A 40 4.01 15.27 -4.96
N THR A 41 4.76 14.17 -4.99
CA THR A 41 4.54 13.09 -5.97
C THR A 41 3.15 12.47 -5.79
N VAL A 42 2.76 12.17 -4.55
CA VAL A 42 1.43 11.62 -4.23
C VAL A 42 0.34 12.63 -4.53
N LEU A 43 0.56 13.91 -4.19
CA LEU A 43 -0.38 14.99 -4.46
C LEU A 43 -0.62 15.18 -5.96
N GLY A 44 0.43 15.14 -6.77
CA GLY A 44 0.34 15.17 -8.24
C GLY A 44 -0.45 13.99 -8.81
N SER A 45 -0.18 12.77 -8.32
CA SER A 45 -0.95 11.58 -8.71
C SER A 45 -2.44 11.69 -8.34
N ARG A 46 -2.75 12.25 -7.17
CA ARG A 46 -4.12 12.53 -6.74
C ARG A 46 -4.79 13.59 -7.62
N ALA A 47 -4.09 14.66 -7.94
CA ALA A 47 -4.59 15.74 -8.80
C ALA A 47 -4.90 15.22 -10.21
N GLN A 48 -3.99 14.44 -10.79
CA GLN A 48 -4.18 13.82 -12.10
C GLN A 48 -5.40 12.89 -12.14
N ASN A 49 -5.50 11.97 -11.18
CA ASN A 49 -6.64 11.04 -11.08
C ASN A 49 -7.96 11.80 -10.90
N HIS A 50 -7.95 12.89 -10.12
CA HIS A 50 -9.12 13.75 -9.93
C HIS A 50 -9.52 14.48 -11.23
N HIS A 51 -8.55 14.98 -11.98
CA HIS A 51 -8.79 15.62 -13.27
C HIS A 51 -9.32 14.63 -14.32
N GLU A 52 -8.77 13.42 -14.38
CA GLU A 52 -9.25 12.35 -15.26
C GLU A 52 -10.70 11.94 -14.95
N LYS A 53 -11.07 11.83 -13.66
CA LYS A 53 -12.44 11.52 -13.25
C LYS A 53 -13.43 12.60 -13.65
N TRP A 54 -13.03 13.86 -13.54
CA TRP A 54 -13.83 14.99 -14.01
C TRP A 54 -14.06 14.91 -15.52
N ASN A 55 -12.98 14.73 -16.29
CA ASN A 55 -13.06 14.63 -17.76
C ASN A 55 -13.88 13.43 -18.22
N ALA A 56 -13.87 12.33 -17.45
CA ALA A 56 -14.66 11.13 -17.71
C ALA A 56 -16.13 11.25 -17.25
N GLY A 57 -16.54 12.36 -16.62
CA GLY A 57 -17.90 12.57 -16.10
C GLY A 57 -18.25 11.66 -14.91
N LEU A 58 -17.25 11.13 -14.21
CA LEU A 58 -17.42 10.16 -13.13
C LEU A 58 -17.68 10.79 -11.76
N ILE A 59 -17.59 12.12 -11.65
CA ILE A 59 -17.75 12.86 -10.39
C ILE A 59 -18.56 14.13 -10.62
N SER A 60 -19.29 14.55 -9.58
CA SER A 60 -20.07 15.79 -9.61
C SER A 60 -19.18 17.03 -9.52
N TYR A 61 -19.71 18.19 -9.92
CA TYR A 61 -19.01 19.47 -9.75
C TYR A 61 -18.68 19.77 -8.27
N GLU A 62 -19.57 19.39 -7.36
CA GLU A 62 -19.36 19.63 -5.92
C GLU A 62 -18.20 18.78 -5.38
N GLU A 63 -18.14 17.50 -5.75
CA GLU A 63 -17.00 16.64 -5.44
C GLU A 63 -15.72 17.14 -6.09
N TYR A 64 -15.81 17.61 -7.34
CA TYR A 64 -14.68 18.19 -8.05
C TYR A 64 -14.11 19.40 -7.30
N SER A 65 -14.97 20.36 -6.96
CA SER A 65 -14.62 21.60 -6.27
C SER A 65 -14.01 21.34 -4.88
N ARG A 66 -14.62 20.47 -4.06
CA ARG A 66 -14.08 20.14 -2.72
C ARG A 66 -12.70 19.52 -2.80
N ALA A 67 -12.51 18.52 -3.66
CA ALA A 67 -11.21 17.86 -3.80
C ALA A 67 -10.17 18.79 -4.42
N HIS A 68 -10.57 19.65 -5.36
CA HIS A 68 -9.69 20.68 -5.92
C HIS A 68 -9.21 21.64 -4.82
N ALA A 69 -10.10 22.13 -3.95
CA ALA A 69 -9.74 22.97 -2.81
C ALA A 69 -8.79 22.25 -1.83
N GLN A 70 -9.02 20.97 -1.53
CA GLN A 70 -8.14 20.17 -0.69
C GLN A 70 -6.74 19.98 -1.30
N ILE A 71 -6.66 19.79 -2.61
CA ILE A 71 -5.39 19.67 -3.33
C ILE A 71 -4.64 21.00 -3.29
N THR A 72 -5.31 22.12 -3.57
CA THR A 72 -4.73 23.47 -3.50
C THR A 72 -4.20 23.79 -2.11
N HIS A 73 -5.00 23.49 -1.07
CA HIS A 73 -4.58 23.68 0.32
C HIS A 73 -3.36 22.83 0.67
N SER A 74 -3.38 21.54 0.32
CA SER A 74 -2.26 20.63 0.57
C SER A 74 -0.99 21.08 -0.16
N LEU A 75 -1.11 21.52 -1.41
CA LEU A 75 0.02 22.02 -2.19
C LEU A 75 0.61 23.28 -1.55
N THR A 76 -0.25 24.20 -1.10
CA THR A 76 0.17 25.43 -0.42
C THR A 76 0.91 25.12 0.89
N ASP A 77 0.41 24.17 1.69
CA ASP A 77 1.07 23.71 2.92
C ASP A 77 2.46 23.12 2.62
N TRP A 78 2.58 22.22 1.64
CA TRP A 78 3.88 21.66 1.25
C TRP A 78 4.86 22.71 0.74
N VAL A 79 4.40 23.64 -0.09
CA VAL A 79 5.22 24.75 -0.61
C VAL A 79 5.66 25.70 0.50
N SER A 80 4.85 25.87 1.56
CA SER A 80 5.24 26.70 2.71
C SER A 80 6.47 26.15 3.46
N ARG A 81 6.63 24.81 3.45
CA ARG A 81 7.71 24.07 4.12
C ARG A 81 8.99 23.97 3.29
N LEU A 82 8.96 24.40 2.02
CA LEU A 82 10.18 24.51 1.22
C LEU A 82 11.07 25.63 1.80
N PRO A 83 12.40 25.48 1.79
CA PRO A 83 13.30 26.58 2.11
C PRO A 83 13.08 27.74 1.13
N ASP A 84 13.47 28.95 1.52
CA ASP A 84 13.32 30.11 0.63
C ASP A 84 14.36 30.06 -0.51
N GLU A 85 15.54 29.49 -0.25
CA GLU A 85 16.62 29.26 -1.22
C GLU A 85 16.86 27.76 -1.47
N PRO A 86 16.97 27.33 -2.74
CA PRO A 86 17.17 25.93 -3.07
C PRO A 86 18.62 25.52 -2.79
N THR A 87 18.83 24.61 -1.83
CA THR A 87 20.15 24.07 -1.52
C THR A 87 20.31 22.65 -2.06
N PRO A 88 21.32 22.32 -2.88
CA PRO A 88 21.46 20.99 -3.47
C PRO A 88 21.56 19.91 -2.39
N GLY A 89 20.60 18.98 -2.37
CA GLY A 89 20.51 17.95 -1.34
C GLY A 89 20.96 16.55 -1.80
N LYS A 90 21.09 15.63 -0.84
CA LYS A 90 21.45 14.22 -1.14
C LYS A 90 20.36 13.56 -1.99
N LYS A 91 20.78 12.74 -2.97
CA LYS A 91 19.90 12.05 -3.94
C LYS A 91 18.78 11.25 -3.26
N ARG A 92 17.57 11.41 -3.81
CA ARG A 92 16.27 10.84 -3.42
C ARG A 92 16.26 9.31 -3.23
N ARG A 93 15.52 8.83 -2.22
CA ARG A 93 14.96 7.46 -2.18
C ARG A 93 13.71 7.42 -3.07
N ARG A 94 13.77 6.73 -4.22
CA ARG A 94 12.64 6.61 -5.16
C ARG A 94 11.41 6.01 -4.48
N LEU A 95 10.24 6.64 -4.68
CA LEU A 95 8.96 6.09 -4.22
C LEU A 95 8.66 4.76 -4.92
N LEU A 96 8.07 3.82 -4.18
CA LEU A 96 7.52 2.62 -4.78
C LEU A 96 6.22 2.97 -5.53
N THR A 97 6.14 2.52 -6.77
CA THR A 97 4.88 2.51 -7.51
C THR A 97 3.91 1.51 -6.87
N GLU A 98 2.62 1.81 -6.97
CA GLU A 98 1.54 0.99 -6.42
C GLU A 98 1.62 -0.45 -6.92
N ALA A 99 1.85 -0.64 -8.23
CA ALA A 99 2.03 -1.95 -8.84
C ALA A 99 3.21 -2.74 -8.22
N THR A 100 4.37 -2.08 -8.04
CA THR A 100 5.54 -2.73 -7.41
C THR A 100 5.26 -3.09 -5.96
N PHE A 101 4.59 -2.20 -5.22
CA PHE A 101 4.23 -2.44 -3.84
C PHE A 101 3.27 -3.63 -3.70
N LYS A 102 2.18 -3.67 -4.47
CA LYS A 102 1.22 -4.80 -4.49
C LYS A 102 1.92 -6.12 -4.82
N LYS A 103 2.77 -6.13 -5.85
CA LYS A 103 3.54 -7.32 -6.26
C LYS A 103 4.46 -7.81 -5.14
N ARG A 104 5.18 -6.91 -4.47
CA ARG A 104 6.04 -7.27 -3.33
C ARG A 104 5.25 -7.77 -2.13
N LEU A 105 4.14 -7.11 -1.80
CA LEU A 105 3.23 -7.52 -0.73
C LEU A 105 2.72 -8.95 -0.96
N PHE A 106 2.33 -9.25 -2.20
CA PHE A 106 1.89 -10.57 -2.62
C PHE A 106 2.99 -11.63 -2.46
N TYR A 107 4.18 -11.41 -3.01
CA TYR A 107 5.27 -12.38 -2.86
C TYR A 107 5.63 -12.63 -1.40
N LEU A 108 5.58 -11.59 -0.57
CA LEU A 108 5.86 -11.71 0.86
C LEU A 108 4.77 -12.54 1.56
N LEU A 109 3.49 -12.31 1.24
CA LEU A 109 2.37 -13.14 1.73
C LEU A 109 2.50 -14.60 1.28
N CYS A 110 2.81 -14.86 0.01
CA CYS A 110 3.04 -16.22 -0.49
C CYS A 110 4.20 -16.89 0.22
N LEU A 111 5.31 -16.18 0.41
CA LEU A 111 6.48 -16.70 1.13
C LEU A 111 6.12 -17.07 2.57
N ILE A 112 5.36 -16.23 3.28
CA ILE A 112 4.87 -16.53 4.62
C ILE A 112 3.98 -17.79 4.61
N LYS A 113 3.01 -17.88 3.70
CA LYS A 113 2.11 -19.02 3.62
C LYS A 113 2.85 -20.32 3.30
N VAL A 114 3.82 -20.28 2.38
CA VAL A 114 4.71 -21.42 2.10
C VAL A 114 5.50 -21.81 3.35
N ALA A 115 6.11 -20.85 4.05
CA ALA A 115 6.84 -21.13 5.28
C ALA A 115 5.95 -21.76 6.37
N VAL A 116 4.73 -21.26 6.54
CA VAL A 116 3.73 -21.79 7.48
C VAL A 116 3.32 -23.22 7.11
N ILE A 117 3.03 -23.48 5.83
CA ILE A 117 2.68 -24.83 5.36
C ILE A 117 3.86 -25.80 5.54
N LEU A 118 5.08 -25.40 5.18
CA LEU A 118 6.28 -26.22 5.37
C LEU A 118 6.50 -26.54 6.86
N ARG A 119 6.33 -25.55 7.75
CA ARG A 119 6.48 -25.76 9.19
C ARG A 119 5.39 -26.65 9.76
N LEU A 120 4.15 -26.49 9.30
CA LEU A 120 3.04 -27.36 9.67
C LEU A 120 3.30 -28.82 9.22
N SER A 121 3.74 -29.01 7.98
CA SER A 121 4.11 -30.33 7.44
C SER A 121 5.27 -30.98 8.20
N TYR A 122 6.27 -30.19 8.61
CA TYR A 122 7.36 -30.67 9.45
C TYR A 122 6.84 -31.18 10.81
N HIS A 123 5.99 -30.39 11.49
CA HIS A 123 5.46 -30.83 12.79
C HIS A 123 4.51 -32.01 12.66
N TRP A 124 3.77 -32.12 11.56
CA TRP A 124 2.98 -33.30 11.24
C TRP A 124 3.86 -34.54 11.07
N SER A 125 4.95 -34.47 10.29
CA SER A 125 5.84 -35.63 10.09
C SER A 125 6.59 -36.06 11.35
N THR A 126 6.83 -35.13 12.29
CA THR A 126 7.43 -35.43 13.60
C THR A 126 6.41 -35.88 14.68
N GLY A 127 5.13 -36.02 14.33
CA GLY A 127 4.07 -36.47 15.25
C GLY A 127 3.48 -35.39 16.14
N GLY A 128 3.85 -34.12 15.97
CA GLY A 128 3.27 -32.99 16.69
C GLY A 128 1.82 -32.69 16.32
N PHE A 129 1.30 -33.24 15.22
CA PHE A 129 -0.08 -33.12 14.75
C PHE A 129 -0.65 -34.47 14.32
N SER A 130 -1.92 -34.74 14.66
CA SER A 130 -2.66 -35.83 14.02
C SER A 130 -3.06 -35.45 12.58
N ASN A 131 -3.44 -36.45 11.78
CA ASN A 131 -3.91 -36.22 10.40
C ASN A 131 -5.09 -35.25 10.35
N ASP A 132 -6.07 -35.41 11.25
CA ASP A 132 -7.24 -34.52 11.30
C ASP A 132 -6.86 -33.09 11.68
N GLN A 133 -5.91 -32.93 12.59
CA GLN A 133 -5.43 -31.61 13.02
C GLN A 133 -4.65 -30.91 11.90
N PHE A 134 -3.83 -31.65 11.16
CA PHE A 134 -3.12 -31.14 10.00
C PHE A 134 -4.12 -30.66 8.94
N GLN A 135 -5.06 -31.52 8.53
CA GLN A 135 -6.09 -31.18 7.55
C GLN A 135 -6.96 -30.01 8.00
N GLY A 136 -7.37 -29.99 9.28
CA GLY A 136 -8.15 -28.89 9.85
C GLY A 136 -7.41 -27.56 9.83
N THR A 137 -6.10 -27.56 10.09
CA THR A 137 -5.28 -26.34 10.02
C THR A 137 -5.14 -25.85 8.57
N VAL A 138 -4.94 -26.76 7.62
CA VAL A 138 -4.88 -26.42 6.19
C VAL A 138 -6.21 -25.84 5.72
N ALA A 139 -7.32 -26.46 6.09
CA ALA A 139 -8.67 -26.00 5.76
C ALA A 139 -8.96 -24.60 6.34
N LEU A 140 -8.44 -24.29 7.53
CA LEU A 140 -8.57 -22.96 8.13
C LEU A 140 -7.78 -21.89 7.36
N LEU A 141 -6.58 -22.21 6.87
CA LEU A 141 -5.70 -21.24 6.21
C LEU A 141 -6.02 -21.05 4.72
N ALA A 142 -6.70 -22.01 4.09
CA ALA A 142 -6.97 -22.04 2.65
C ALA A 142 -7.87 -20.87 2.15
N PRO A 143 -8.97 -20.49 2.82
CA PRO A 143 -9.86 -19.42 2.35
C PRO A 143 -9.14 -18.07 2.20
N ALA A 144 -8.28 -17.72 3.16
CA ALA A 144 -7.52 -16.47 3.11
C ALA A 144 -6.51 -16.49 1.95
N LEU A 145 -5.80 -17.61 1.75
CA LEU A 145 -4.90 -17.77 0.62
C LEU A 145 -5.63 -17.64 -0.73
N ALA A 146 -6.79 -18.29 -0.86
CA ALA A 146 -7.62 -18.22 -2.06
C ALA A 146 -8.06 -16.77 -2.33
N ALA A 147 -8.55 -16.06 -1.31
CA ALA A 147 -8.95 -14.66 -1.45
C ALA A 147 -7.80 -13.77 -1.94
N TYR A 148 -6.59 -13.93 -1.40
CA TYR A 148 -5.43 -13.15 -1.82
C TYR A 148 -5.01 -13.45 -3.26
N ILE A 149 -5.04 -14.72 -3.67
CA ILE A 149 -4.74 -15.11 -5.06
C ILE A 149 -5.80 -14.52 -6.00
N SER A 150 -7.09 -14.65 -5.68
CA SER A 150 -8.19 -14.13 -6.52
C SER A 150 -8.08 -12.63 -6.77
N VAL A 151 -7.79 -11.84 -5.74
CA VAL A 151 -7.58 -10.40 -5.87
C VAL A 151 -6.42 -10.07 -6.82
N MET A 152 -5.32 -10.79 -6.71
CA MET A 152 -4.13 -10.54 -7.52
C MET A 152 -4.32 -10.96 -8.97
N VAL A 153 -4.96 -12.10 -9.21
CA VAL A 153 -5.34 -12.51 -10.57
C VAL A 153 -6.26 -11.48 -11.19
N ALA A 154 -7.24 -10.96 -10.44
CA ALA A 154 -8.12 -9.90 -10.92
C ALA A 154 -7.37 -8.60 -11.24
N ASP A 155 -6.39 -8.19 -10.43
CA ASP A 155 -5.55 -7.01 -10.68
C ASP A 155 -4.68 -7.20 -11.93
N TYR A 156 -4.04 -8.37 -12.06
CA TYR A 156 -3.20 -8.70 -13.21
C TYR A 156 -4.01 -8.69 -14.52
N LEU A 157 -5.19 -9.32 -14.52
CA LEU A 157 -6.08 -9.34 -15.68
C LEU A 157 -6.58 -7.94 -16.06
N ARG A 158 -6.87 -7.08 -15.07
CA ARG A 158 -7.27 -5.68 -15.31
C ARG A 158 -6.16 -4.86 -15.96
N GLN A 159 -4.94 -4.97 -15.44
CA GLN A 159 -3.77 -4.26 -15.99
C GLN A 159 -3.47 -4.72 -17.42
N HIS A 160 -3.70 -6.00 -17.74
CA HIS A 160 -3.50 -6.50 -19.08
C HIS A 160 -4.58 -6.01 -20.07
N HIS A 161 -5.83 -5.83 -19.63
CA HIS A 161 -6.93 -5.36 -20.48
C HIS A 161 -6.94 -3.85 -20.72
N LYS A 162 -6.52 -3.02 -19.74
CA LYS A 162 -6.69 -1.56 -19.80
C LYS A 162 -5.48 -0.79 -20.34
N GLY A 163 -4.39 -1.46 -20.68
CA GLY A 163 -3.14 -0.81 -21.08
C GLY A 163 -2.41 -0.16 -19.89
N PRO A 164 -1.25 0.50 -20.11
CA PRO A 164 -0.45 1.07 -19.04
C PRO A 164 -1.17 2.24 -18.36
N GLU A 165 -1.73 2.01 -17.17
CA GLU A 165 -2.28 3.07 -16.32
C GLU A 165 -1.15 4.01 -15.83
N PRO A 166 -1.43 5.31 -15.64
CA PRO A 166 -0.44 6.26 -15.12
C PRO A 166 0.08 5.80 -13.74
N PRO A 167 1.39 5.97 -13.46
CA PRO A 167 2.01 5.44 -12.25
C PRO A 167 1.42 6.10 -11.00
N ARG A 168 0.65 5.34 -10.23
CA ARG A 168 0.22 5.71 -8.88
C ARG A 168 1.32 5.42 -7.88
N TYR A 169 1.57 6.36 -6.97
CA TYR A 169 2.59 6.24 -5.93
C TYR A 169 1.96 6.13 -4.55
N ILE A 170 2.56 5.32 -3.68
CA ILE A 170 2.06 5.05 -2.33
C ILE A 170 2.83 5.87 -1.29
N SER A 171 2.15 6.28 -0.23
CA SER A 171 2.77 6.98 0.90
C SER A 171 3.78 6.08 1.64
N GLY A 172 4.96 6.63 1.94
CA GLY A 172 6.02 5.94 2.68
C GLY A 172 5.57 5.29 4.00
N PRO A 173 4.74 5.96 4.84
CA PRO A 173 4.25 5.38 6.09
C PRO A 173 3.44 4.09 5.90
N LEU A 174 2.59 4.01 4.86
CA LEU A 174 1.81 2.81 4.57
C LEU A 174 2.72 1.65 4.13
N VAL A 175 3.75 1.96 3.35
CA VAL A 175 4.77 0.98 2.96
C VAL A 175 5.47 0.46 4.22
N THR A 176 6.02 1.34 5.05
CA THR A 176 6.71 0.94 6.29
C THR A 176 5.83 0.09 7.19
N PHE A 177 4.57 0.51 7.41
CA PHE A 177 3.62 -0.24 8.22
C PHE A 177 3.37 -1.64 7.66
N SER A 178 3.18 -1.78 6.35
CA SER A 178 2.96 -3.08 5.70
C SER A 178 4.15 -4.02 5.83
N TYR A 179 5.36 -3.50 5.64
CA TYR A 179 6.59 -4.26 5.76
C TYR A 179 6.91 -4.66 7.21
N PHE A 180 6.30 -4.00 8.20
CA PHE A 180 6.39 -4.38 9.61
C PHE A 180 5.29 -5.37 10.02
N LEU A 181 4.05 -5.11 9.58
CA LEU A 181 2.88 -5.93 9.89
C LEU A 181 3.01 -7.36 9.34
N LEU A 182 3.49 -7.51 8.09
CA LEU A 182 3.56 -8.81 7.44
C LEU A 182 4.51 -9.80 8.12
N PRO A 183 5.77 -9.44 8.44
CA PRO A 183 6.64 -10.31 9.22
C PRO A 183 6.04 -10.70 10.57
N ILE A 184 5.42 -9.76 11.29
CA ILE A 184 4.76 -10.05 12.57
C ILE A 184 3.63 -11.06 12.38
N TYR A 185 2.80 -10.87 11.35
CA TYR A 185 1.76 -11.82 10.99
C TYR A 185 2.33 -13.23 10.76
N GLY A 186 3.38 -13.36 9.96
CA GLY A 186 4.03 -14.66 9.70
C GLY A 186 4.62 -15.28 10.97
N LEU A 187 5.28 -14.47 11.81
CA LEU A 187 5.83 -14.92 13.09
C LEU A 187 4.75 -15.42 14.04
N LEU A 188 3.60 -14.74 14.12
CA LEU A 188 2.48 -15.17 14.97
C LEU A 188 1.90 -16.51 14.51
N LEU A 189 1.71 -16.71 13.20
CA LEU A 189 1.24 -18.00 12.68
C LEU A 189 2.21 -19.13 13.03
N LEU A 190 3.50 -18.92 12.80
CA LEU A 190 4.54 -19.90 13.13
C LEU A 190 4.60 -20.17 14.63
N LEU A 191 4.50 -19.13 15.45
CA LEU A 191 4.50 -19.23 16.91
C LEU A 191 3.34 -20.10 17.41
N PHE A 192 2.11 -19.88 16.93
CA PHE A 192 0.96 -20.65 17.41
C PHE A 192 1.01 -22.11 16.98
N ILE A 193 1.52 -22.39 15.78
CA ILE A 193 1.80 -23.77 15.33
C ILE A 193 2.85 -24.42 16.23
N GLU A 194 3.93 -23.70 16.57
CA GLU A 194 5.00 -24.20 17.42
C GLU A 194 4.53 -24.47 18.86
N LEU A 195 3.76 -23.55 19.45
CA LEU A 195 3.20 -23.69 20.79
C LEU A 195 2.28 -24.91 20.87
N LYS A 196 1.47 -25.14 19.84
CA LYS A 196 0.65 -26.34 19.76
C LYS A 196 1.50 -27.60 19.57
N ALA A 197 2.53 -27.56 18.72
CA ALA A 197 3.42 -28.71 18.51
C ALA A 197 4.15 -29.14 19.79
N LYS A 198 4.49 -28.17 20.65
CA LYS A 198 5.10 -28.40 21.98
C LYS A 198 4.08 -28.70 23.09
N SER A 199 2.81 -28.94 22.73
CA SER A 199 1.71 -29.19 23.66
C SER A 199 1.43 -28.07 24.68
N ALA A 200 1.94 -26.85 24.45
CA ALA A 200 1.61 -25.69 25.28
C ALA A 200 0.17 -25.21 25.02
N PHE A 201 -0.31 -25.36 23.78
CA PHE A 201 -1.69 -25.07 23.38
C PHE A 201 -2.44 -26.32 22.95
N SER A 202 -3.75 -26.34 23.22
CA SER A 202 -4.66 -27.28 22.59
C SER A 202 -4.89 -26.94 21.11
N PHE A 203 -5.34 -27.91 20.32
CA PHE A 203 -5.69 -27.67 18.92
C PHE A 203 -6.77 -26.60 18.74
N ALA A 204 -7.76 -26.58 19.64
CA ALA A 204 -8.82 -25.57 19.64
C ALA A 204 -8.25 -24.17 19.90
N GLN A 205 -7.38 -24.01 20.91
CA GLN A 205 -6.74 -22.74 21.23
C GLN A 205 -5.90 -22.23 20.05
N MET A 206 -5.12 -23.11 19.42
CA MET A 206 -4.36 -22.77 18.23
C MET A 206 -5.27 -22.26 17.11
N ASN A 207 -6.35 -22.98 16.77
CA ASN A 207 -7.27 -22.58 15.72
C ASN A 207 -7.94 -21.23 15.99
N THR A 208 -8.31 -20.96 17.24
CA THR A 208 -8.85 -19.64 17.63
C THR A 208 -7.86 -18.53 17.34
N TRP A 209 -6.59 -18.70 17.73
CA TRP A 209 -5.55 -17.69 17.50
C TRP A 209 -5.21 -17.52 16.02
N LEU A 210 -5.11 -18.62 15.26
CA LEU A 210 -4.90 -18.57 13.82
C LEU A 210 -6.04 -17.85 13.11
N ALA A 211 -7.30 -18.16 13.45
CA ALA A 211 -8.49 -17.52 12.89
C ALA A 211 -8.52 -16.01 13.17
N LEU A 212 -8.13 -15.60 14.39
CA LEU A 212 -8.02 -14.19 14.77
C LEU A 212 -6.96 -13.47 13.93
N VAL A 213 -5.76 -14.04 13.83
CA VAL A 213 -4.65 -13.47 13.05
C VAL A 213 -5.01 -13.37 11.56
N GLU A 214 -5.61 -14.41 10.99
CA GLU A 214 -6.10 -14.41 9.60
C GLU A 214 -7.20 -13.36 9.38
N SER A 215 -8.10 -13.15 10.34
CA SER A 215 -9.17 -12.16 10.23
C SER A 215 -8.63 -10.74 10.21
N VAL A 216 -7.66 -10.42 11.07
CA VAL A 216 -7.01 -9.10 11.11
C VAL A 216 -6.29 -8.82 9.79
N LEU A 217 -5.52 -9.79 9.27
CA LEU A 217 -4.84 -9.62 8.00
C LEU A 217 -5.84 -9.57 6.82
N GLY A 218 -6.88 -10.41 6.85
CA GLY A 218 -7.96 -10.41 5.87
C GLY A 218 -8.64 -9.05 5.77
N ALA A 219 -8.95 -8.42 6.92
CA ALA A 219 -9.49 -7.07 6.99
C ALA A 219 -8.51 -6.03 6.44
N TYR A 220 -7.22 -6.13 6.81
CA TYR A 220 -6.19 -5.22 6.32
C TYR A 220 -6.01 -5.27 4.80
N VAL A 221 -5.87 -6.47 4.24
CA VAL A 221 -5.76 -6.66 2.79
C VAL A 221 -7.06 -6.25 2.11
N GLY A 222 -8.22 -6.56 2.70
CA GLY A 222 -9.52 -6.10 2.23
C GLY A 222 -9.61 -4.57 2.14
N GLN A 223 -9.09 -3.85 3.14
CA GLN A 223 -9.03 -2.38 3.17
C GLN A 223 -8.04 -1.82 2.13
N ILE A 224 -6.86 -2.43 1.97
CA ILE A 224 -5.93 -2.09 0.88
C ILE A 224 -6.65 -2.27 -0.46
N VAL A 225 -7.24 -3.44 -0.69
CA VAL A 225 -7.94 -3.74 -1.93
C VAL A 225 -9.09 -2.76 -2.14
N PHE A 226 -9.94 -2.52 -1.15
CA PHE A 226 -11.06 -1.59 -1.30
C PHE A 226 -10.60 -0.15 -1.57
N SER A 227 -9.59 0.33 -0.84
CA SER A 227 -9.06 1.69 -1.00
C SER A 227 -8.38 1.92 -2.35
N PHE A 228 -7.75 0.90 -2.93
CA PHE A 228 -7.07 0.99 -4.22
C PHE A 228 -7.95 0.58 -5.43
N PHE A 229 -8.96 -0.28 -5.24
CA PHE A 229 -9.81 -0.80 -6.32
C PHE A 229 -11.23 -0.21 -6.38
N ARG A 230 -11.77 0.35 -5.30
CA ARG A 230 -13.16 0.84 -5.24
C ARG A 230 -13.28 2.34 -5.01
N LYS A 231 -12.55 3.11 -5.83
CA LYS A 231 -12.85 4.52 -6.10
C LYS A 231 -13.10 4.73 -7.60
N GLY A 232 -14.04 3.94 -8.11
CA GLY A 232 -14.54 3.95 -9.49
C GLY A 232 -15.96 3.40 -9.57
N GLY A 233 -16.78 3.81 -8.60
CA GLY A 233 -18.24 3.72 -8.64
C GLY A 233 -18.76 5.10 -8.29
#